data_AF-A0A6A6G4T6-F1
#
_entry.id   AF-A0A6A6G4T6-F1
#
_cell.length_a   1.000
_cell.length_b   1.000
_cell.length_c   1.000
_cell.angle_alpha   90.00
_cell.angle_beta   90.00
_cell.angle_gamma   90.00
#
_symmetry.space_group_name_H-M   'P 1'
#
loop_
_entity.id
_entity.type
_entity.pdbx_description
1 polymer ?
#
loop_
_entity_poly.entity_id
_entity_poly.type
_entity_poly.pdbx_seq_one_letter_code
_entity_poly.pdbx_strand_id
1 'polypeptide(L)'
;QSTRRICERRFQRDLEDHSTLTTPSFENIRTFLLAAFIAMEQPQTHLAWTYISIAAGMCHSLGYHRKCTLERTVEAEHRQLVRQVFWTVYLIDRSTYFVLGFKSNFVDEEIDQPHHDLSDDPQQRPWDEYFRVYTAFSRQQGRFQRTSLSAAAANLCDKQRQSIVDGISTDISDIQCTLQSINFQEARYPDSLTNAVCAAHNQAYSLLTCVHWARSDPQTRPMINHECQRYARLALITFTNVPCTAEGSLLLRDTNLVTWMFTTYSFVPMMVVYICLLKANDPSDRDLLARTHHILETNKERSKDAARLCEVVSVFL
;
A
#
# COMPACT_ATOMS: atom_id res chain seq x y z
N GLN A 1 -0.12 36.81 7.03
CA GLN A 1 -0.28 35.34 7.18
C GLN A 1 -0.18 34.73 5.78
N SER A 2 0.69 33.73 5.56
CA SER A 2 0.84 33.09 4.24
C SER A 2 -0.49 32.48 3.78
N THR A 3 -0.88 32.69 2.52
CA THR A 3 -2.10 32.17 1.87
C THR A 3 -2.31 30.68 2.14
N ARG A 4 -1.22 29.90 2.18
CA ARG A 4 -1.22 28.47 2.52
C ARG A 4 -1.88 28.18 3.87
N ARG A 5 -1.52 28.90 4.94
CA ARG A 5 -2.09 28.69 6.28
C ARG A 5 -3.56 29.07 6.39
N ILE A 6 -4.06 29.89 5.48
CA ILE A 6 -5.48 30.24 5.41
C ILE A 6 -6.25 29.11 4.73
N CYS A 7 -5.72 28.57 3.62
CA CYS A 7 -6.28 27.41 2.94
C CYS A 7 -6.33 26.17 3.85
N GLU A 8 -5.22 25.84 4.52
CA GLU A 8 -5.15 24.69 5.45
C GLU A 8 -6.21 24.79 6.56
N ARG A 9 -6.34 25.96 7.20
CA ARG A 9 -7.37 26.16 8.24
C ARG A 9 -8.80 26.10 7.71
N ARG A 10 -9.06 26.63 6.52
CA ARG A 10 -10.39 26.57 5.90
C ARG A 10 -10.75 25.13 5.54
N PHE A 11 -9.81 24.39 4.96
CA PHE A 11 -9.98 22.98 4.63
C PHE A 11 -10.27 22.15 5.89
N GLN A 12 -9.49 22.35 6.96
CA GLN A 12 -9.69 21.62 8.21
C GLN A 12 -11.06 21.91 8.84
N ARG A 13 -11.51 23.18 8.80
CA ARG A 13 -12.86 23.55 9.25
C ARG A 13 -13.97 22.93 8.40
N ASP A 14 -13.74 22.81 7.09
CA ASP A 14 -14.70 22.19 6.16
C ASP A 14 -14.86 20.69 6.42
N LEU A 15 -13.79 19.99 6.79
CA LEU A 15 -13.81 18.58 7.19
C LEU A 15 -14.59 18.32 8.49
N GLU A 16 -14.71 19.33 9.35
CA GLU A 16 -15.46 19.27 10.61
C GLU A 16 -16.93 19.66 10.43
N ASP A 17 -17.30 20.21 9.27
CA ASP A 17 -18.68 20.61 9.00
C ASP A 17 -19.58 19.38 8.86
N HIS A 18 -20.75 19.44 9.51
CA HIS A 18 -21.71 18.33 9.51
C HIS A 18 -22.18 17.97 8.10
N SER A 19 -22.40 18.96 7.23
CA SER A 19 -22.88 18.71 5.87
C SER A 19 -21.83 17.96 5.05
N THR A 20 -20.56 18.33 5.20
CA THR A 20 -19.42 17.65 4.59
C THR A 20 -19.31 16.21 5.10
N LEU A 21 -19.39 15.99 6.41
CA LEU A 21 -19.26 14.65 7.01
C LEU A 21 -20.39 13.68 6.66
N THR A 22 -21.61 14.19 6.46
CA THR A 22 -22.81 13.34 6.39
C THR A 22 -23.44 13.24 5.01
N THR A 23 -23.15 14.17 4.09
CA THR A 23 -23.77 14.19 2.77
C THR A 23 -22.87 13.46 1.76
N PRO A 24 -23.27 12.29 1.22
CA PRO A 24 -22.50 11.63 0.18
C PRO A 24 -22.56 12.44 -1.11
N SER A 25 -21.42 12.90 -1.59
CA SER A 25 -21.27 13.56 -2.90
C SER A 25 -19.91 13.24 -3.49
N PHE A 26 -19.76 13.42 -4.81
CA PHE A 26 -18.47 13.23 -5.49
C PHE A 26 -17.39 14.18 -4.92
N GLU A 27 -17.78 15.40 -4.61
CA GLU A 27 -16.96 16.46 -4.04
C GLU A 27 -16.50 16.09 -2.63
N ASN A 28 -17.41 15.65 -1.76
CA ASN A 28 -17.07 15.27 -0.39
C ASN A 28 -16.16 14.03 -0.37
N ILE A 29 -16.38 13.05 -1.24
CA ILE A 29 -15.48 11.90 -1.38
C ILE A 29 -14.06 12.37 -1.74
N ARG A 30 -13.92 13.29 -2.70
CA ARG A 30 -12.62 13.84 -3.09
C ARG A 30 -11.98 14.67 -1.97
N THR A 31 -12.78 15.43 -1.22
CA THR A 31 -12.33 16.21 -0.06
C THR A 31 -11.74 15.27 1.01
N PHE A 32 -12.44 14.20 1.38
CA PHE A 32 -11.94 13.23 2.35
C PHE A 32 -10.77 12.40 1.82
N LEU A 33 -10.75 12.08 0.53
CA LEU A 33 -9.61 11.41 -0.08
C LEU A 33 -8.34 12.27 -0.01
N LEU A 34 -8.45 13.57 -0.32
CA LEU A 34 -7.35 14.52 -0.17
C LEU A 34 -6.94 14.67 1.30
N ALA A 35 -7.89 14.72 2.22
CA ALA A 35 -7.61 14.77 3.66
C ALA A 35 -6.88 13.51 4.14
N ALA A 36 -7.24 12.33 3.63
CA ALA A 36 -6.55 11.09 3.91
C ALA A 36 -5.09 11.14 3.42
N PHE A 37 -4.84 11.60 2.18
CA PHE A 37 -3.47 11.78 1.68
C PHE A 37 -2.65 12.73 2.57
N ILE A 38 -3.20 13.88 2.95
CA ILE A 38 -2.53 14.84 3.84
C ILE A 38 -2.25 14.22 5.22
N ALA A 39 -3.20 13.43 5.76
CA ALA A 39 -3.04 12.77 7.04
C ALA A 39 -2.02 11.63 6.99
N MET A 40 -1.86 10.94 5.85
CA MET A 40 -0.83 9.92 5.63
C MET A 40 0.58 10.50 5.51
N GLU A 41 0.73 11.75 5.06
CA GLU A 41 2.01 12.47 5.10
C GLU A 41 2.44 12.84 6.53
N GLN A 42 1.50 12.74 7.48
CA GLN A 42 1.72 12.99 8.90
C GLN A 42 1.68 11.65 9.65
N PRO A 43 2.23 11.54 10.87
CA PRO A 43 2.13 10.32 11.70
C PRO A 43 0.70 10.13 12.27
N GLN A 44 -0.33 10.39 11.46
CA GLN A 44 -1.73 10.41 11.84
C GLN A 44 -2.48 9.28 11.12
N THR A 45 -1.90 8.07 11.13
CA THR A 45 -2.43 6.90 10.43
C THR A 45 -3.88 6.60 10.79
N HIS A 46 -4.27 6.80 12.06
CA HIS A 46 -5.67 6.66 12.48
C HIS A 46 -6.59 7.74 11.90
N LEU A 47 -6.11 8.97 11.73
CA LEU A 47 -6.92 10.03 11.12
C LEU A 47 -7.09 9.79 9.61
N ALA A 48 -6.02 9.37 8.92
CA ALA A 48 -6.08 8.93 7.53
C ALA A 48 -7.10 7.79 7.36
N TRP A 49 -7.08 6.82 8.28
CA TRP A 49 -8.05 5.72 8.35
C TRP A 49 -9.49 6.20 8.54
N THR A 50 -9.72 7.19 9.40
CA THR A 50 -11.06 7.77 9.59
C THR A 50 -11.55 8.44 8.31
N TYR A 51 -10.72 9.28 7.68
CA TYR A 51 -11.10 9.98 6.44
C TYR A 51 -11.37 9.02 5.29
N ILE A 52 -10.53 7.99 5.11
CA ILE A 52 -10.78 7.00 4.06
C ILE A 52 -12.05 6.18 4.33
N SER A 53 -12.37 5.91 5.59
CA SER A 53 -13.59 5.19 5.97
C SER A 53 -14.85 6.01 5.72
N ILE A 54 -14.79 7.33 5.94
CA ILE A 54 -15.88 8.25 5.57
C ILE A 54 -16.07 8.23 4.04
N ALA A 55 -14.98 8.40 3.28
CA ALA A 55 -15.03 8.35 1.82
C ALA A 55 -15.57 7.01 1.30
N ALA A 56 -15.17 5.90 1.91
CA ALA A 56 -15.66 4.56 1.56
C ALA A 56 -17.17 4.41 1.86
N GLY A 57 -17.63 4.89 3.01
CA GLY A 57 -19.06 4.92 3.35
C GLY A 57 -19.90 5.75 2.38
N MET A 58 -19.36 6.87 1.89
CA MET A 58 -19.99 7.67 0.84
C MET A 58 -20.02 6.94 -0.51
N CYS A 59 -18.93 6.28 -0.92
CA CYS A 59 -18.90 5.41 -2.11
C CYS A 59 -19.94 4.29 -2.04
N HIS A 60 -20.15 3.70 -0.86
CA HIS A 60 -21.20 2.71 -0.62
C HIS A 60 -22.59 3.32 -0.76
N SER A 61 -22.82 4.48 -0.13
CA SER A 61 -24.11 5.19 -0.15
C SER A 61 -24.52 5.62 -1.56
N LEU A 62 -23.55 6.04 -2.38
CA LEU A 62 -23.77 6.41 -3.78
C LEU A 62 -23.71 5.22 -4.75
N GLY A 63 -23.43 4.01 -4.27
CA GLY A 63 -23.36 2.80 -5.08
C GLY A 63 -22.22 2.78 -6.10
N TYR A 64 -21.11 3.50 -5.85
CA TYR A 64 -19.97 3.62 -6.77
C TYR A 64 -19.20 2.31 -7.00
N HIS A 65 -19.39 1.32 -6.13
CA HIS A 65 -18.87 -0.03 -6.27
C HIS A 65 -19.70 -0.91 -7.22
N ARG A 66 -20.86 -0.42 -7.68
CA ARG A 66 -21.80 -1.14 -8.53
C ARG A 66 -21.85 -0.57 -9.95
N LYS A 67 -21.53 -1.40 -10.94
CA LYS A 67 -21.60 -1.06 -12.38
C LYS A 67 -22.98 -0.53 -12.78
N CYS A 68 -24.04 -1.19 -12.32
CA CYS A 68 -25.40 -0.84 -12.68
C CYS A 68 -25.82 0.56 -12.20
N THR A 69 -25.26 1.04 -11.09
CA THR A 69 -25.56 2.38 -10.56
C THR A 69 -25.01 3.43 -11.51
N LEU A 70 -23.70 3.36 -11.82
CA LEU A 70 -23.07 4.37 -12.67
C LEU A 70 -23.63 4.40 -14.09
N GLU A 71 -24.00 3.24 -14.65
CA GLU A 71 -24.61 3.18 -15.99
C GLU A 71 -25.99 3.84 -16.06
N ARG A 72 -26.72 3.90 -14.94
CA ARG A 72 -28.08 4.43 -14.88
C ARG A 72 -28.15 5.89 -14.43
N THR A 73 -27.27 6.30 -13.51
CA THR A 73 -27.41 7.58 -12.80
C THR A 73 -26.34 8.60 -13.14
N VAL A 74 -25.25 8.19 -13.78
CA VAL A 74 -24.11 9.08 -14.07
C VAL A 74 -23.94 9.25 -15.57
N GLU A 75 -23.83 10.51 -15.99
CA GLU A 75 -23.55 10.90 -17.36
C GLU A 75 -22.30 10.21 -17.91
N ALA A 76 -22.31 9.90 -19.20
CA ALA A 76 -21.26 9.10 -19.82
C ALA A 76 -19.86 9.67 -19.62
N GLU A 77 -19.74 10.98 -19.72
CA GLU A 77 -18.49 11.72 -19.57
C GLU A 77 -17.97 11.69 -18.12
N HIS A 78 -18.88 11.62 -17.13
CA HIS A 78 -18.51 11.64 -15.72
C HIS A 78 -18.23 10.25 -15.13
N ARG A 79 -18.67 9.17 -15.79
CA ARG A 79 -18.49 7.78 -15.29
C ARG A 79 -17.03 7.41 -15.04
N GLN A 80 -16.10 7.88 -15.87
CA GLN A 80 -14.68 7.55 -15.71
C GLN A 80 -14.08 8.21 -14.48
N LEU A 81 -14.46 9.46 -14.19
CA LEU A 81 -14.03 10.18 -13.00
C LEU A 81 -14.53 9.49 -11.73
N VAL A 82 -15.79 9.04 -11.73
CA VAL A 82 -16.35 8.28 -10.61
C VAL A 82 -15.63 6.95 -10.40
N ARG A 83 -15.34 6.21 -11.49
CA ARG A 83 -14.53 4.99 -11.42
C ARG A 83 -13.15 5.25 -10.86
N GLN A 84 -12.48 6.30 -11.32
CA GLN A 84 -11.15 6.67 -10.85
C GLN A 84 -11.17 6.99 -9.35
N VAL A 85 -12.13 7.78 -8.88
CA VAL A 85 -12.29 8.11 -7.46
C VAL A 85 -12.59 6.86 -6.64
N PHE A 86 -13.54 6.02 -7.07
CA PHE A 86 -13.87 4.77 -6.38
C PHE A 86 -12.64 3.87 -6.23
N TRP A 87 -11.93 3.60 -7.33
CA TRP A 87 -10.76 2.73 -7.30
C TRP A 87 -9.59 3.31 -6.50
N THR A 88 -9.46 4.64 -6.46
CA THR A 88 -8.46 5.30 -5.60
C THR A 88 -8.84 5.15 -4.12
N VAL A 89 -10.11 5.35 -3.76
CA VAL A 89 -10.60 5.13 -2.39
C VAL A 89 -10.39 3.67 -1.98
N TYR A 90 -10.75 2.72 -2.85
CA TYR A 90 -10.51 1.29 -2.63
C TYR A 90 -9.02 0.99 -2.38
N LEU A 91 -8.12 1.56 -3.18
CA LEU A 91 -6.69 1.33 -3.06
C LEU A 91 -6.11 1.82 -1.74
N ILE A 92 -6.46 3.06 -1.36
CA ILE A 92 -5.98 3.67 -0.11
C ILE A 92 -6.59 2.96 1.09
N ASP A 93 -7.86 2.55 1.01
CA ASP A 93 -8.51 1.73 2.03
C ASP A 93 -7.73 0.43 2.24
N ARG A 94 -7.51 -0.36 1.18
CA ARG A 94 -6.77 -1.63 1.27
C ARG A 94 -5.38 -1.45 1.87
N SER A 95 -4.63 -0.46 1.39
CA SER A 95 -3.26 -0.20 1.86
C SER A 95 -3.23 0.18 3.34
N THR A 96 -4.12 1.08 3.77
CA THR A 96 -4.17 1.57 5.16
C THR A 96 -4.60 0.47 6.12
N TYR A 97 -5.61 -0.31 5.73
CA TYR A 97 -6.13 -1.40 6.55
C TYR A 97 -5.16 -2.57 6.65
N PHE A 98 -4.38 -2.84 5.60
CA PHE A 98 -3.30 -3.83 5.63
C PHE A 98 -2.28 -3.52 6.72
N VAL A 99 -1.82 -2.26 6.77
CA VAL A 99 -0.83 -1.78 7.75
C VAL A 99 -1.38 -1.82 9.18
N LEU A 100 -2.64 -1.41 9.37
CA LEU A 100 -3.26 -1.37 10.70
C LEU A 100 -3.78 -2.73 11.19
N GLY A 101 -3.78 -3.76 10.34
CA GLY A 101 -4.37 -5.06 10.65
C GLY A 101 -5.90 -5.03 10.75
N PHE A 102 -6.54 -3.99 10.23
CA PHE A 102 -8.00 -3.85 10.22
C PHE A 102 -8.62 -4.55 9.01
N LYS A 103 -9.93 -4.79 9.05
CA LYS A 103 -10.70 -5.29 7.91
C LYS A 103 -11.16 -4.15 7.01
N SER A 104 -10.74 -4.15 5.74
CA SER A 104 -11.16 -3.19 4.72
C SER A 104 -12.67 -2.95 4.66
N ASN A 105 -13.07 -1.73 4.30
CA ASN A 105 -14.47 -1.33 4.11
C ASN A 105 -15.13 -2.02 2.90
N PHE A 106 -14.32 -2.56 1.99
CA PHE A 106 -14.79 -3.19 0.76
C PHE A 106 -14.62 -4.71 0.81
N VAL A 107 -15.63 -5.40 0.32
CA VAL A 107 -15.63 -6.84 0.08
C VAL A 107 -15.51 -7.04 -1.43
N ASP A 108 -14.44 -7.70 -1.88
CA ASP A 108 -14.15 -7.84 -3.33
C ASP A 108 -15.29 -8.50 -4.11
N GLU A 109 -15.97 -9.44 -3.46
CA GLU A 109 -17.11 -10.18 -4.02
C GLU A 109 -18.35 -9.29 -4.26
N GLU A 110 -18.43 -8.12 -3.63
CA GLU A 110 -19.54 -7.18 -3.76
C GLU A 110 -19.29 -6.10 -4.84
N ILE A 111 -18.04 -6.01 -5.34
CA ILE A 111 -17.61 -5.03 -6.34
C ILE A 111 -17.74 -5.63 -7.75
N ASP A 112 -18.62 -5.07 -8.57
CA ASP A 112 -18.72 -5.39 -10.00
C ASP A 112 -18.36 -4.19 -10.91
N GLN A 113 -17.91 -3.08 -10.31
CA GLN A 113 -17.49 -1.88 -11.02
C GLN A 113 -16.22 -2.14 -11.86
N PRO A 114 -16.20 -1.90 -13.17
CA PRO A 114 -14.96 -1.96 -13.95
C PRO A 114 -13.97 -0.84 -13.56
N HIS A 115 -12.69 -1.05 -13.86
CA HIS A 115 -11.69 0.01 -13.83
C HIS A 115 -12.05 1.16 -14.78
N HIS A 116 -11.47 2.33 -14.55
CA HIS A 116 -11.54 3.42 -15.53
C HIS A 116 -10.76 3.03 -16.79
N ASP A 117 -11.16 3.60 -17.91
CA ASP A 117 -10.44 3.40 -19.17
C ASP A 117 -9.05 4.04 -19.09
N LEU A 118 -8.08 3.44 -19.76
CA LEU A 118 -6.74 4.01 -19.85
C LEU A 118 -6.78 5.33 -20.63
N SER A 119 -6.04 6.32 -20.16
CA SER A 119 -5.89 7.57 -20.90
C SER A 119 -5.23 7.35 -22.27
N ASP A 120 -5.67 8.14 -23.24
CA ASP A 120 -5.02 8.27 -24.55
C ASP A 120 -3.79 9.17 -24.49
N ASP A 121 -3.61 9.96 -23.41
CA ASP A 121 -2.40 10.76 -23.19
C ASP A 121 -1.23 9.81 -22.88
N PRO A 122 -0.19 9.74 -23.74
CA PRO A 122 0.95 8.85 -23.53
C PRO A 122 1.71 9.14 -22.23
N GLN A 123 1.61 10.36 -21.68
CA GLN A 123 2.24 10.69 -20.40
C GLN A 123 1.41 10.24 -19.19
N GLN A 124 0.09 10.10 -19.33
CA GLN A 124 -0.80 9.67 -18.25
C GLN A 124 -0.99 8.16 -18.24
N ARG A 125 -1.01 7.54 -19.43
CA ARG A 125 -1.28 6.11 -19.59
C ARG A 125 -0.41 5.20 -18.70
N PRO A 126 0.92 5.42 -18.53
CA PRO A 126 1.73 4.57 -17.65
C PRO A 126 1.29 4.61 -16.18
N TRP A 127 0.78 5.76 -15.72
CA TRP A 127 0.20 5.87 -14.37
C TRP A 127 -1.08 5.07 -14.25
N ASP A 128 -1.98 5.16 -15.23
CA ASP A 128 -3.24 4.42 -15.22
C ASP A 128 -2.99 2.90 -15.26
N GLU A 129 -2.00 2.46 -16.05
CA GLU A 129 -1.54 1.07 -16.09
C GLU A 129 -0.98 0.64 -14.72
N TYR A 130 -0.10 1.44 -14.12
CA TYR A 130 0.43 1.19 -12.78
C TYR A 130 -0.68 1.08 -11.74
N PHE A 131 -1.61 2.05 -11.68
CA PHE A 131 -2.71 2.04 -10.73
C PHE A 131 -3.58 0.79 -10.87
N ARG A 132 -3.91 0.41 -12.11
CA ARG A 132 -4.68 -0.80 -12.37
C ARG A 132 -3.95 -2.06 -11.88
N VAL A 133 -2.66 -2.21 -12.20
CA VAL A 133 -1.87 -3.36 -11.73
C VAL A 133 -1.77 -3.36 -10.20
N TYR A 134 -1.59 -2.18 -9.60
CA TYR A 134 -1.46 -2.03 -8.16
C TYR A 134 -2.79 -2.31 -7.41
N THR A 135 -3.95 -2.10 -8.03
CA THR A 135 -5.24 -2.58 -7.47
C THR A 135 -5.33 -4.10 -7.43
N ALA A 136 -4.75 -4.82 -8.41
CA ALA A 136 -4.67 -6.28 -8.37
C ALA A 136 -3.76 -6.76 -7.24
N PHE A 137 -2.64 -6.06 -6.99
CA PHE A 137 -1.79 -6.31 -5.83
C PHE A 137 -2.54 -6.13 -4.50
N SER A 138 -3.31 -5.03 -4.38
CA SER A 138 -4.10 -4.75 -3.18
C SER A 138 -5.17 -5.81 -2.88
N ARG A 139 -5.72 -6.47 -3.90
CA ARG A 139 -6.60 -7.63 -3.72
C ARG A 139 -5.87 -8.82 -3.09
N GLN A 140 -4.61 -9.07 -3.47
CA GLN A 140 -3.80 -10.14 -2.87
C GLN A 140 -3.48 -9.85 -1.41
N GLN A 141 -3.23 -8.59 -1.04
CA GLN A 141 -3.10 -8.17 0.36
C GLN A 141 -4.38 -8.52 1.16
N GLY A 142 -5.56 -8.16 0.62
CA GLY A 142 -6.84 -8.47 1.24
C GLY A 142 -7.11 -9.98 1.36
N ARG A 143 -6.76 -10.74 0.32
CA ARG A 143 -6.85 -12.22 0.33
C ARG A 143 -5.99 -12.79 1.45
N PHE A 144 -4.72 -12.38 1.56
CA PHE A 144 -3.83 -12.83 2.63
C PHE A 144 -4.39 -12.53 4.02
N GLN A 145 -4.90 -11.33 4.28
CA GLN A 145 -5.53 -11.01 5.56
C GLN A 145 -6.69 -11.96 5.88
N ARG A 146 -7.58 -12.20 4.91
CA ARG A 146 -8.73 -13.09 5.08
C ARG A 146 -8.31 -14.55 5.30
N THR A 147 -7.31 -15.03 4.57
CA THR A 147 -6.93 -16.44 4.57
C THR A 147 -5.89 -16.83 5.61
N SER A 148 -5.14 -15.86 6.14
CA SER A 148 -4.00 -16.13 7.02
C SER A 148 -4.10 -15.44 8.38
N LEU A 149 -4.85 -14.34 8.50
CA LEU A 149 -4.96 -13.55 9.74
C LEU A 149 -6.37 -13.57 10.36
N SER A 150 -7.36 -14.13 9.67
CA SER A 150 -8.72 -14.23 10.22
C SER A 150 -8.87 -15.37 11.23
N ALA A 151 -9.88 -15.30 12.09
CA ALA A 151 -10.23 -16.41 12.98
C ALA A 151 -10.56 -17.69 12.20
N ALA A 152 -11.14 -17.57 11.00
CA ALA A 152 -11.45 -18.72 10.14
C ALA A 152 -10.18 -19.39 9.59
N ALA A 153 -9.09 -18.64 9.41
CA ALA A 153 -7.81 -19.16 8.96
C ALA A 153 -7.23 -20.23 9.90
N ALA A 154 -7.53 -20.13 11.20
CA ALA A 154 -7.10 -21.11 12.20
C ALA A 154 -7.61 -22.53 11.90
N ASN A 155 -8.77 -22.64 11.24
CA ASN A 155 -9.42 -23.91 10.93
C ASN A 155 -8.96 -24.54 9.60
N LEU A 156 -8.10 -23.87 8.83
CA LEU A 156 -7.59 -24.40 7.56
C LEU A 156 -6.62 -25.56 7.81
N CYS A 157 -6.66 -26.59 6.98
CA CYS A 157 -5.63 -27.63 7.01
C CYS A 157 -4.38 -27.23 6.23
N ASP A 158 -3.26 -27.92 6.43
CA ASP A 158 -1.98 -27.56 5.78
C ASP A 158 -2.05 -27.60 4.25
N LYS A 159 -2.85 -28.51 3.67
CA LYS A 159 -3.07 -28.56 2.22
C LYS A 159 -3.80 -27.32 1.71
N GLN A 160 -4.79 -26.82 2.45
CA GLN A 160 -5.50 -25.59 2.10
C GLN A 160 -4.58 -24.37 2.24
N ARG A 161 -3.81 -24.29 3.33
CA ARG A 161 -2.82 -23.23 3.53
C ARG A 161 -1.77 -23.21 2.42
N GLN A 162 -1.26 -24.38 2.03
CA GLN A 162 -0.31 -24.54 0.91
C GLN A 162 -0.92 -24.01 -0.39
N SER A 163 -2.13 -24.46 -0.75
CA SER A 163 -2.79 -24.03 -1.99
C SER A 163 -3.04 -22.52 -2.02
N ILE A 164 -3.39 -21.92 -0.88
CA ILE A 164 -3.56 -20.46 -0.76
C ILE A 164 -2.23 -19.73 -0.97
N VAL A 165 -1.17 -20.21 -0.33
CA VAL A 165 0.19 -19.64 -0.46
C VAL A 165 0.65 -19.71 -1.91
N ASP A 166 0.52 -20.86 -2.56
CA ASP A 166 0.93 -21.04 -3.96
C ASP A 166 0.14 -20.11 -4.89
N GLY A 167 -1.18 -20.01 -4.69
CA GLY A 167 -2.02 -19.11 -5.48
C GLY A 167 -1.66 -17.65 -5.32
N ILE A 168 -1.46 -17.17 -4.08
CA ILE A 168 -1.03 -15.78 -3.83
C ILE A 168 0.37 -15.54 -4.42
N SER A 169 1.29 -16.51 -4.28
CA SER A 169 2.66 -16.37 -4.79
C SER A 169 2.72 -16.31 -6.31
N THR A 170 1.92 -17.11 -7.02
CA THR A 170 1.78 -17.05 -8.47
C THR A 170 1.19 -15.70 -8.89
N ASP A 171 0.06 -15.30 -8.30
CA ASP A 171 -0.62 -14.04 -8.66
C ASP A 171 0.30 -12.82 -8.45
N ILE A 172 1.05 -12.76 -7.35
CA ILE A 172 2.01 -11.67 -7.09
C ILE A 172 3.15 -11.69 -8.11
N SER A 173 3.65 -12.87 -8.49
CA SER A 173 4.73 -12.98 -9.48
C SER A 173 4.26 -12.46 -10.86
N ASP A 174 3.05 -12.81 -11.27
CA ASP A 174 2.44 -12.30 -12.52
C ASP A 174 2.24 -10.77 -12.48
N ILE A 175 1.83 -10.25 -11.33
CA ILE A 175 1.72 -8.80 -11.10
C ILE A 175 3.07 -8.12 -11.24
N GLN A 176 4.15 -8.68 -10.65
CA GLN A 176 5.50 -8.13 -10.76
C GLN A 176 6.00 -8.14 -12.22
N CYS A 177 5.76 -9.22 -12.97
CA CYS A 177 6.07 -9.27 -14.40
C CYS A 177 5.30 -8.19 -15.19
N THR A 178 4.02 -8.00 -14.86
CA THR A 178 3.20 -6.96 -15.49
C THR A 178 3.74 -5.56 -15.18
N LEU A 179 4.10 -5.28 -13.92
CA LEU A 179 4.71 -4.00 -13.54
C LEU A 179 5.99 -3.73 -14.33
N GLN A 180 6.86 -4.73 -14.50
CA GLN A 180 8.12 -4.58 -15.26
C GLN A 180 7.91 -4.29 -16.75
N SER A 181 6.74 -4.64 -17.31
CA SER A 181 6.42 -4.43 -18.72
C SER A 181 5.96 -3.00 -19.05
N ILE A 182 5.62 -2.20 -18.04
CA ILE A 182 5.14 -0.82 -18.24
C ILE A 182 6.32 0.07 -18.63
N ASN A 183 6.16 0.85 -19.71
CA ASN A 183 7.17 1.84 -20.11
C ASN A 183 6.99 3.15 -19.33
N PHE A 184 7.88 3.40 -18.37
CA PHE A 184 7.81 4.59 -17.50
C PHE A 184 8.47 5.84 -18.10
N GLN A 185 9.27 5.72 -19.16
CA GLN A 185 10.11 6.82 -19.65
C GLN A 185 9.30 7.98 -20.22
N GLU A 186 8.14 7.68 -20.81
CA GLU A 186 7.24 8.68 -21.38
C GLU A 186 6.24 9.22 -20.36
N ALA A 187 6.21 8.69 -19.14
CA ALA A 187 5.26 9.07 -18.13
C ALA A 187 5.50 10.50 -17.62
N ARG A 188 4.41 11.17 -17.22
CA ARG A 188 4.50 12.43 -16.47
C ARG A 188 5.19 12.16 -15.13
N TYR A 189 6.30 12.83 -14.82
CA TYR A 189 7.12 12.52 -13.63
C TYR A 189 7.66 11.07 -13.64
N PRO A 190 8.52 10.72 -14.61
CA PRO A 190 8.98 9.35 -14.81
C PRO A 190 9.79 8.80 -13.62
N ASP A 191 10.55 9.66 -12.93
CA ASP A 191 11.29 9.28 -11.72
C ASP A 191 10.35 8.88 -10.58
N SER A 192 9.24 9.60 -10.39
CA SER A 192 8.25 9.29 -9.36
C SER A 192 7.55 7.96 -9.65
N LEU A 193 7.22 7.68 -10.92
CA LEU A 193 6.63 6.40 -11.31
C LEU A 193 7.62 5.25 -11.13
N THR A 194 8.88 5.45 -11.50
CA THR A 194 9.96 4.48 -11.28
C THR A 194 10.09 4.14 -9.79
N ASN A 195 10.09 5.15 -8.93
CA ASN A 195 10.15 4.96 -7.48
C ASN A 195 8.91 4.24 -6.93
N ALA A 196 7.72 4.55 -7.45
CA ALA A 196 6.48 3.86 -7.08
C ALA A 196 6.52 2.36 -7.47
N VAL A 197 7.05 2.04 -8.65
CA VAL A 197 7.24 0.65 -9.10
C VAL A 197 8.26 -0.09 -8.24
N CYS A 198 9.36 0.55 -7.86
CA CYS A 198 10.34 -0.01 -6.92
C CYS A 198 9.70 -0.29 -5.56
N ALA A 199 8.89 0.64 -5.04
CA ALA A 199 8.15 0.45 -3.79
C ALA A 199 7.13 -0.70 -3.89
N ALA A 200 6.41 -0.83 -5.02
CA ALA A 200 5.49 -1.92 -5.26
C ALA A 200 6.21 -3.29 -5.27
N HIS A 201 7.41 -3.39 -5.85
CA HIS A 201 8.21 -4.62 -5.78
C HIS A 201 8.64 -4.95 -4.34
N ASN A 202 9.05 -3.94 -3.56
CA ASN A 202 9.39 -4.12 -2.15
C ASN A 202 8.18 -4.64 -1.34
N GLN A 203 7.01 -4.05 -1.54
CA GLN A 203 5.77 -4.48 -0.89
C GLN A 203 5.37 -5.89 -1.32
N ALA A 204 5.54 -6.24 -2.59
CA ALA A 204 5.29 -7.58 -3.10
C ALA A 204 6.16 -8.64 -2.41
N TYR A 205 7.47 -8.41 -2.32
CA TYR A 205 8.36 -9.31 -1.60
C TYR A 205 8.07 -9.34 -0.09
N SER A 206 7.67 -8.21 0.49
CA SER A 206 7.25 -8.16 1.90
C SER A 206 6.00 -9.00 2.15
N LEU A 207 4.99 -8.92 1.26
CA LEU A 207 3.78 -9.74 1.34
C LEU A 207 4.09 -11.23 1.13
N LEU A 208 4.91 -11.59 0.14
CA LEU A 208 5.35 -12.97 -0.08
C LEU A 208 6.08 -13.53 1.15
N THR A 209 6.90 -12.71 1.80
CA THR A 209 7.53 -13.08 3.07
C THR A 209 6.48 -13.38 4.14
N CYS A 210 5.48 -12.51 4.33
CA CYS A 210 4.38 -12.75 5.27
C CYS A 210 3.59 -14.03 4.95
N VAL A 211 3.29 -14.26 3.68
CA VAL A 211 2.57 -15.44 3.17
C VAL A 211 3.33 -16.72 3.50
N HIS A 212 4.63 -16.77 3.21
CA HIS A 212 5.45 -17.93 3.50
C HIS A 212 5.79 -18.07 4.99
N TRP A 213 5.90 -16.96 5.74
CA TRP A 213 6.08 -16.98 7.19
C TRP A 213 4.87 -17.58 7.88
N ALA A 214 3.65 -17.16 7.53
CA ALA A 214 2.41 -17.52 8.26
C ALA A 214 2.15 -19.03 8.36
N ARG A 215 2.86 -19.83 7.56
CA ARG A 215 2.87 -21.29 7.62
C ARG A 215 3.70 -21.88 8.76
N SER A 216 4.56 -21.08 9.37
CA SER A 216 5.43 -21.52 10.47
C SER A 216 4.56 -21.74 11.70
N ASP A 217 4.44 -23.00 12.12
CA ASP A 217 3.75 -23.33 13.37
C ASP A 217 4.51 -22.71 14.56
N PRO A 218 3.86 -21.88 15.40
CA PRO A 218 4.48 -21.32 16.60
C PRO A 218 4.99 -22.39 17.58
N GLN A 219 4.39 -23.59 17.59
CA GLN A 219 4.70 -24.64 18.56
C GLN A 219 5.88 -25.52 18.14
N THR A 220 6.10 -25.71 16.83
CA THR A 220 7.21 -26.51 16.31
C THR A 220 8.19 -25.61 15.57
N ARG A 221 9.11 -24.98 16.32
CA ARG A 221 10.25 -24.15 15.86
C ARG A 221 10.01 -23.39 14.56
N PRO A 222 9.99 -22.04 14.51
CA PRO A 222 9.73 -21.29 13.29
C PRO A 222 10.61 -21.77 12.14
N MET A 223 10.02 -22.57 11.26
CA MET A 223 10.70 -23.25 10.18
C MET A 223 10.63 -22.30 9.00
N ILE A 224 11.52 -21.31 9.02
CA ILE A 224 11.72 -20.40 7.91
C ILE A 224 12.17 -21.27 6.74
N ASN A 225 11.27 -21.50 5.80
CA ASN A 225 11.59 -22.23 4.58
C ASN A 225 12.44 -21.35 3.66
N HIS A 226 13.08 -21.99 2.68
CA HIS A 226 13.96 -21.31 1.73
C HIS A 226 13.27 -20.13 1.03
N GLU A 227 12.01 -20.28 0.64
CA GLU A 227 11.26 -19.20 -0.03
C GLU A 227 10.99 -18.00 0.88
N CYS A 228 10.63 -18.23 2.14
CA CYS A 228 10.46 -17.17 3.14
C CYS A 228 11.75 -16.38 3.33
N GLN A 229 12.88 -17.08 3.48
CA GLN A 229 14.19 -16.43 3.59
C GLN A 229 14.55 -15.66 2.32
N ARG A 230 14.33 -16.26 1.14
CA ARG A 230 14.62 -15.63 -0.16
C ARG A 230 13.82 -14.35 -0.34
N TYR A 231 12.51 -14.38 -0.12
CA TYR A 231 11.67 -13.20 -0.25
C TYR A 231 11.97 -12.14 0.80
N ALA A 232 12.33 -12.53 2.02
CA ALA A 232 12.74 -11.59 3.05
C ALA A 232 14.00 -10.81 2.65
N ARG A 233 15.01 -11.51 2.10
CA ARG A 233 16.21 -10.87 1.56
C ARG A 233 15.89 -9.94 0.40
N LEU A 234 15.06 -10.39 -0.55
CA LEU A 234 14.65 -9.56 -1.70
C LEU A 234 13.89 -8.31 -1.26
N ALA A 235 13.03 -8.41 -0.23
CA ALA A 235 12.35 -7.26 0.34
C ALA A 235 13.35 -6.26 0.92
N LEU A 236 14.33 -6.69 1.73
CA LEU A 236 15.36 -5.79 2.26
C LEU A 236 16.28 -5.21 1.17
N ILE A 237 16.66 -6.00 0.17
CA ILE A 237 17.50 -5.52 -0.94
C ILE A 237 16.76 -4.42 -1.72
N THR A 238 15.51 -4.68 -2.10
CA THR A 238 14.70 -3.68 -2.80
C THR A 238 14.46 -2.45 -1.95
N PHE A 239 14.23 -2.61 -0.65
CA PHE A 239 14.14 -1.50 0.30
C PHE A 239 15.42 -0.65 0.29
N THR A 240 16.59 -1.29 0.25
CA THR A 240 17.86 -0.56 0.24
C THR A 240 18.17 0.16 -1.08
N ASN A 241 17.51 -0.24 -2.16
CA ASN A 241 17.73 0.29 -3.50
C ASN A 241 16.74 1.40 -3.88
N VAL A 242 15.71 1.69 -3.06
CA VAL A 242 14.78 2.78 -3.35
C VAL A 242 15.51 4.12 -3.18
N PRO A 243 15.62 4.96 -4.23
CA PRO A 243 16.26 6.26 -4.13
C PRO A 243 15.49 7.15 -3.14
N CYS A 244 16.04 7.37 -1.95
CA CYS A 244 15.47 8.29 -0.95
C CYS A 244 15.88 9.76 -1.19
N THR A 245 16.48 10.07 -2.33
CA THR A 245 17.08 11.37 -2.65
C THR A 245 16.76 11.77 -4.10
N ALA A 246 15.81 12.67 -4.30
CA ALA A 246 15.67 13.44 -5.54
C ALA A 246 15.29 14.89 -5.25
N GLU A 247 16.28 15.78 -5.33
CA GLU A 247 16.06 17.23 -5.37
C GLU A 247 15.23 17.60 -6.61
N GLY A 248 13.89 17.64 -6.47
CA GLY A 248 12.94 17.85 -7.56
C GLY A 248 11.56 18.34 -7.10
N SER A 249 10.76 18.83 -8.05
CA SER A 249 9.69 19.84 -7.92
C SER A 249 8.55 19.67 -6.87
N LEU A 250 7.96 20.82 -6.52
CA LEU A 250 7.08 21.15 -5.36
C LEU A 250 5.77 20.37 -5.13
N LEU A 251 5.24 19.58 -6.07
CA LEU A 251 3.90 18.98 -5.95
C LEU A 251 3.90 17.51 -5.51
N LEU A 252 5.04 16.82 -5.68
CA LEU A 252 5.26 15.43 -5.32
C LEU A 252 6.63 15.34 -4.65
N ARG A 253 6.81 16.03 -3.52
CA ARG A 253 8.06 15.89 -2.76
C ARG A 253 8.32 14.41 -2.51
N ASP A 254 9.60 14.03 -2.57
CA ASP A 254 10.15 12.73 -2.13
C ASP A 254 9.58 12.23 -0.80
N THR A 255 9.16 13.13 0.08
CA THR A 255 8.49 12.80 1.33
C THR A 255 7.27 11.90 1.14
N ASN A 256 6.56 11.97 0.01
CA ASN A 256 5.31 11.24 -0.18
C ASN A 256 5.58 9.75 -0.46
N LEU A 257 6.52 9.43 -1.34
CA LEU A 257 6.89 8.04 -1.61
C LEU A 257 7.69 7.43 -0.47
N VAL A 258 8.60 8.21 0.14
CA VAL A 258 9.42 7.74 1.27
C VAL A 258 8.54 7.49 2.50
N THR A 259 7.61 8.41 2.83
CA THR A 259 6.65 8.19 3.93
C THR A 259 5.77 7.00 3.60
N TRP A 260 5.20 6.92 2.40
CA TRP A 260 4.34 5.81 2.03
C TRP A 260 5.07 4.46 2.03
N MET A 261 6.33 4.41 1.61
CA MET A 261 7.19 3.23 1.71
C MET A 261 7.37 2.79 3.17
N PHE A 262 7.68 3.69 4.09
CA PHE A 262 7.85 3.33 5.51
C PHE A 262 6.52 3.01 6.20
N THR A 263 5.44 3.73 5.89
CA THR A 263 4.11 3.48 6.45
C THR A 263 3.55 2.15 5.99
N THR A 264 3.89 1.68 4.79
CA THR A 264 3.41 0.40 4.23
C THR A 264 4.38 -0.76 4.42
N TYR A 265 5.57 -0.51 4.97
CA TYR A 265 6.61 -1.51 5.16
C TYR A 265 6.23 -2.50 6.27
N SER A 266 6.33 -3.79 5.98
CA SER A 266 6.16 -4.85 6.97
C SER A 266 7.46 -5.06 7.74
N PHE A 267 7.39 -5.18 9.07
CA PHE A 267 8.54 -5.54 9.89
C PHE A 267 8.98 -7.01 9.72
N VAL A 268 8.13 -7.83 9.10
CA VAL A 268 8.30 -9.29 8.97
C VAL A 268 9.59 -9.69 8.22
N PRO A 269 9.92 -9.15 7.03
CA PRO A 269 11.18 -9.48 6.34
C PRO A 269 12.44 -9.27 7.18
N MET A 270 12.47 -8.19 7.97
CA MET A 270 13.60 -7.91 8.84
C MET A 270 13.75 -8.98 9.93
N MET A 271 12.63 -9.36 10.56
CA MET A 271 12.63 -10.43 11.57
C MET A 271 13.06 -11.78 10.98
N VAL A 272 12.64 -12.12 9.75
CA VAL A 272 13.09 -13.36 9.08
C VAL A 272 14.59 -13.36 8.91
N VAL A 273 15.15 -12.28 8.35
CA VAL A 273 16.58 -12.18 8.09
C VAL A 273 17.36 -12.20 9.39
N TYR A 274 16.88 -11.53 10.44
CA TYR A 274 17.50 -11.59 11.77
C TYR A 274 17.49 -13.00 12.38
N ILE A 275 16.36 -13.71 12.34
CA ILE A 275 16.27 -15.09 12.85
C ILE A 275 17.20 -16.02 12.05
N CYS A 276 17.29 -15.84 10.72
CA CYS A 276 18.24 -16.58 9.88
C CYS A 276 19.70 -16.26 10.26
N LEU A 277 20.02 -15.00 10.51
CA LEU A 277 21.34 -14.57 10.97
C LEU A 277 21.69 -15.23 12.31
N LEU A 278 20.77 -15.30 13.27
CA LEU A 278 21.02 -15.98 14.55
C LEU A 278 21.30 -17.49 14.41
N LYS A 279 20.67 -18.13 13.42
CA LYS A 279 20.81 -19.58 13.19
C LYS A 279 22.07 -19.94 12.38
N ALA A 280 22.37 -19.18 11.34
CA ALA A 280 23.39 -19.52 10.34
C ALA A 280 24.63 -18.59 10.38
N ASN A 281 24.52 -17.43 11.01
CA ASN A 281 25.56 -16.39 11.07
C ASN A 281 26.12 -15.99 9.69
N ASP A 282 25.22 -15.88 8.69
CA ASP A 282 25.56 -15.49 7.33
C ASP A 282 26.00 -14.01 7.27
N PRO A 283 27.22 -13.69 6.82
CA PRO A 283 27.70 -12.31 6.74
C PRO A 283 26.85 -11.44 5.80
N SER A 284 26.27 -12.02 4.75
CA SER A 284 25.43 -11.27 3.81
C SER A 284 24.15 -10.74 4.44
N ASP A 285 23.55 -11.51 5.37
CA ASP A 285 22.38 -11.09 6.14
C ASP A 285 22.72 -9.98 7.12
N ARG A 286 23.91 -10.05 7.75
CA ARG A 286 24.41 -8.99 8.64
C ARG A 286 24.59 -7.67 7.88
N ASP A 287 25.26 -7.71 6.73
CA ASP A 287 25.48 -6.52 5.92
C ASP A 287 24.16 -5.93 5.41
N LEU A 288 23.19 -6.78 5.07
CA LEU A 288 21.88 -6.35 4.61
C LEU A 288 21.08 -5.64 5.72
N LEU A 289 21.10 -6.18 6.95
CA LEU A 289 20.48 -5.53 8.10
C LEU A 289 21.17 -4.19 8.43
N ALA A 290 22.49 -4.14 8.39
CA ALA A 290 23.25 -2.91 8.62
C ALA A 290 22.93 -1.81 7.58
N ARG A 291 22.84 -2.16 6.29
CA ARG A 291 22.41 -1.22 5.23
C ARG A 291 20.98 -0.73 5.45
N THR A 292 20.08 -1.64 5.82
CA THR A 292 18.67 -1.30 6.11
C THR A 292 18.57 -0.31 7.27
N HIS A 293 19.30 -0.56 8.36
CA HIS A 293 19.37 0.34 9.50
C HIS A 293 19.95 1.70 9.13
N HIS A 294 21.01 1.75 8.32
CA HIS A 294 21.61 3.00 7.86
C HIS A 294 20.61 3.89 7.08
N ILE A 295 19.77 3.28 6.24
CA ILE A 295 18.73 4.00 5.51
C ILE A 295 17.64 4.54 6.44
N LEU A 296 17.23 3.75 7.43
CA LEU A 296 16.28 4.19 8.46
C LEU A 296 16.86 5.35 9.28
N GLU A 297 18.12 5.25 9.70
CA GLU A 297 18.83 6.31 10.43
C GLU A 297 18.91 7.62 9.62
N THR A 298 19.22 7.53 8.33
CA THR A 298 19.34 8.70 7.45
C THR A 298 17.99 9.38 7.19
N ASN A 299 16.88 8.65 7.32
CA ASN A 299 15.53 9.15 7.07
C ASN A 299 14.70 9.39 8.33
N LYS A 300 15.23 9.14 9.54
CA LYS A 300 14.47 9.28 10.80
C LYS A 300 13.93 10.69 11.06
N GLU A 301 14.64 11.71 10.60
CA GLU A 301 14.19 13.11 10.72
C GLU A 301 13.11 13.46 9.70
N ARG A 302 13.06 12.73 8.57
CA ARG A 302 12.12 12.96 7.47
C ARG A 302 10.82 12.17 7.64
N SER A 303 10.89 11.01 8.31
CA SER A 303 9.74 10.15 8.56
C SER A 303 9.77 9.63 10.00
N LYS A 304 8.69 9.90 10.74
CA LYS A 304 8.49 9.36 12.09
C LYS A 304 8.32 7.83 12.08
N ASP A 305 7.79 7.26 11.00
CA ASP A 305 7.73 5.81 10.82
C ASP A 305 9.13 5.23 10.62
N ALA A 306 10.00 5.93 9.89
CA ALA A 306 11.42 5.54 9.80
C ALA A 306 12.10 5.61 11.17
N ALA A 307 11.86 6.66 11.97
CA ALA A 307 12.39 6.76 13.33
C ALA A 307 11.92 5.60 14.22
N ARG A 308 10.61 5.28 14.21
CA ARG A 308 10.04 4.15 14.95
C ARG A 308 10.63 2.83 14.51
N LEU A 309 10.73 2.58 13.21
CA LEU A 309 11.37 1.38 12.68
C LEU A 309 12.81 1.31 13.13
N CYS A 310 13.56 2.43 13.07
CA CYS A 310 14.96 2.50 13.49
C CYS A 310 15.16 2.11 14.96
N GLU A 311 14.33 2.65 15.87
CA GLU A 311 14.34 2.27 17.28
C GLU A 311 14.14 0.76 17.45
N VAL A 312 13.20 0.17 16.72
CA VAL A 312 12.96 -1.27 16.74
C VAL A 312 14.18 -2.03 16.20
N VAL A 313 14.75 -1.62 15.05
CA VAL A 313 15.89 -2.28 14.42
C VAL A 313 17.14 -2.24 15.30
N SER A 314 17.37 -1.13 16.01
CA SER A 314 18.55 -0.95 16.86
C SER A 314 18.69 -1.99 17.98
N VAL A 315 17.59 -2.65 18.36
CA VAL A 315 17.60 -3.76 19.35
C VAL A 315 18.22 -5.04 18.77
N PHE A 316 18.25 -5.17 17.44
CA PHE A 316 18.69 -6.37 16.72
C PHE A 316 20.12 -6.29 16.19
N LEU A 317 20.79 -5.15 16.31
CA LEU A 317 22.17 -4.91 15.86
C LEU A 317 23.12 -4.75 17.05
#